data_AF-A0A6I2V241-F1
#
_entry.id   AF-A0A6I2V241-F1
#
_cell.length_a   1.000
_cell.length_b   1.000
_cell.length_c   1.000
_cell.angle_alpha   90.00
_cell.angle_beta   90.00
_cell.angle_gamma   90.00
#
_symmetry.space_group_name_H-M   'P 1'
#
loop_
_entity.id
_entity.type
_entity.pdbx_description
1 polymer ?
#
loop_
_entity_poly.entity_id
_entity_poly.type
_entity_poly.pdbx_seq_one_letter_code
_entity_poly.pdbx_strand_id
1 'polypeptide(L)'
;MNGLTIVGLAIVVFVAAYAGYGRWLVKTWGIDPRAKTPAVKYEDGQDFAPASRFTVFSHQFSSITGAGPVTGPIIAAMFGWAPALLWLLVGGVFFGAVQDFTALYASVKNEGKSMGMLIEQYVGKTGRRLFLLFCWLFTLLVLAAFADIIANTFNGMTKAGAPNVPGAQAASISMLYIFVAMGFGFFIRKVNPSGVVKFLVAVVLVLAMFAVGMQSPLYFDAQTWRYVTFGYCFIASVLPMWLLMEPRDYLSAFLLLGMVFGGVVGVIVANPSINMPAFVGFEVNGKSLFPILFITIACGAVSGFHSLVSSGTSSKAIAKEDDMLPVGYGAMLVESLLGVVALVIACAAASNGVLPKGTPFQIFAGAISGFFQMFGLPAGVSACVITMCVSALAMTTIDSVARIGRMSFQELFTPSEGEKPGAVASLCMNTYFSTVITLFLAFFLCMAGYMNIWPLFGAANQLLSALVLISLAVFLRTTGRKGWMLYVPMTFMFIVTMTALVMSVAGGIAKLQAGSFVPMIDGLQLILALALMTLAVLVVKHCGKELISGKAEMPQPEE
;
A
#
# COMPACT_ATOMS: atom_id res chain seq x y z
N MET A 1 -4.16 -9.11 29.28
CA MET A 1 -5.30 -8.94 28.33
C MET A 1 -5.22 -10.05 27.29
N ASN A 2 -6.34 -10.57 26.79
CA ASN A 2 -6.32 -11.67 25.82
C ASN A 2 -6.36 -11.13 24.37
N GLY A 3 -5.63 -11.77 23.45
CA GLY A 3 -5.68 -11.49 22.01
C GLY A 3 -7.09 -11.58 21.43
N LEU A 4 -7.92 -12.52 21.90
CA LEU A 4 -9.32 -12.65 21.48
C LEU A 4 -10.12 -11.37 21.75
N THR A 5 -9.94 -10.76 22.93
CA THR A 5 -10.63 -9.52 23.30
C THR A 5 -10.22 -8.36 22.39
N ILE A 6 -8.93 -8.27 22.03
CA ILE A 6 -8.41 -7.22 21.15
C ILE A 6 -8.99 -7.36 19.74
N VAL A 7 -8.91 -8.55 19.14
CA VAL A 7 -9.42 -8.80 17.79
C VAL A 7 -10.94 -8.63 17.75
N GLY A 8 -11.66 -9.17 18.74
CA GLY A 8 -13.12 -9.03 18.84
C GLY A 8 -13.55 -7.56 18.93
N LEU A 9 -12.88 -6.76 19.76
CA LEU A 9 -13.14 -5.32 19.86
C LEU A 9 -12.88 -4.61 18.52
N ALA A 10 -11.78 -4.92 17.85
CA ALA A 10 -11.47 -4.33 16.56
C ALA A 10 -12.52 -4.66 15.49
N ILE A 11 -12.98 -5.92 15.42
CA ILE A 11 -14.05 -6.34 14.51
C ILE A 11 -15.33 -5.54 14.78
N VAL A 12 -15.74 -5.41 16.05
CA VAL A 12 -16.93 -4.62 16.41
C VAL A 12 -16.78 -3.16 15.97
N VAL A 13 -15.63 -2.54 16.24
CA VAL A 13 -15.34 -1.16 15.85
C VAL A 13 -15.39 -0.99 14.33
N PHE A 14 -14.74 -1.86 13.56
CA PHE A 14 -14.71 -1.77 12.10
C PHE A 14 -16.06 -2.04 11.46
N VAL A 15 -16.83 -3.01 11.96
CA VAL A 15 -18.21 -3.26 11.49
C VAL A 15 -19.11 -2.06 11.80
N ALA A 16 -19.01 -1.48 13.00
CA ALA A 16 -19.76 -0.29 13.37
C ALA A 16 -19.36 0.93 12.52
N ALA A 17 -18.06 1.09 12.25
CA ALA A 17 -17.54 2.14 11.37
C ALA A 17 -18.08 2.00 9.94
N TYR A 18 -18.06 0.79 9.37
CA TYR A 18 -18.58 0.53 8.03
C TYR A 18 -20.10 0.80 7.96
N ALA A 19 -20.87 0.22 8.89
CA ALA A 19 -22.33 0.29 8.88
C ALA A 19 -22.86 1.68 9.28
N GLY A 20 -22.14 2.40 10.15
CA GLY A 20 -22.50 3.73 10.63
C GLY A 20 -21.83 4.83 9.82
N TYR A 21 -20.53 5.03 10.05
CA TYR A 21 -19.78 6.17 9.51
C TYR A 21 -19.60 6.11 7.99
N GLY A 22 -19.21 4.95 7.44
CA GLY A 22 -19.09 4.75 5.99
C GLY A 22 -20.41 5.02 5.25
N ARG A 23 -21.53 4.46 5.74
CA ARG A 23 -22.87 4.75 5.17
C ARG A 23 -23.30 6.21 5.34
N TRP A 24 -22.89 6.86 6.43
CA TRP A 24 -23.12 8.29 6.61
C TRP A 24 -22.35 9.12 5.57
N LEU A 25 -21.12 8.76 5.23
CA LEU A 25 -20.34 9.40 4.16
C LEU A 25 -21.01 9.24 2.79
N VAL A 26 -21.46 8.02 2.45
CA VAL A 26 -22.23 7.73 1.21
C VAL A 26 -23.44 8.67 1.08
N LYS A 27 -24.24 8.79 2.15
CA LYS A 27 -25.40 9.69 2.20
C LYS A 27 -25.01 11.16 2.12
N THR A 28 -23.92 11.54 2.78
CA THR A 28 -23.45 12.92 2.87
C THR A 28 -22.92 13.45 1.53
N TRP A 29 -22.27 12.60 0.75
CA TRP A 29 -21.70 12.98 -0.55
C TRP A 29 -22.62 12.69 -1.74
N GLY A 30 -23.74 12.01 -1.53
CA GLY A 30 -24.75 11.79 -2.56
C GLY A 30 -24.30 10.80 -3.64
N ILE A 31 -23.77 9.64 -3.22
CA ILE A 31 -23.50 8.55 -4.15
C ILE A 31 -24.79 8.09 -4.83
N ASP A 32 -24.76 8.02 -6.16
CA ASP A 32 -25.90 7.66 -6.98
C ASP A 32 -25.65 6.30 -7.66
N PRO A 33 -26.35 5.23 -7.24
CA PRO A 33 -26.21 3.91 -7.86
C PRO A 33 -26.59 3.86 -9.35
N ARG A 34 -27.27 4.88 -9.88
CA ARG A 34 -27.67 4.99 -11.29
C ARG A 34 -26.71 5.82 -12.13
N ALA A 35 -25.77 6.54 -11.51
CA ALA A 35 -24.79 7.31 -12.24
C ALA A 35 -23.86 6.40 -13.05
N LYS A 36 -23.61 6.77 -14.31
CA LYS A 36 -22.60 6.09 -15.13
C LYS A 36 -21.22 6.50 -14.64
N THR A 37 -20.45 5.51 -14.20
CA THR A 37 -19.07 5.69 -13.76
C THR A 37 -18.13 5.86 -14.97
N PRO A 38 -16.92 6.43 -14.79
CA PRO A 38 -15.98 6.58 -15.89
C PRO A 38 -15.54 5.24 -16.49
N ALA A 39 -15.48 4.17 -15.69
CA ALA A 39 -15.22 2.82 -16.18
C ALA A 39 -16.20 2.37 -17.28
N VAL A 40 -17.47 2.79 -17.17
CA VAL A 40 -18.53 2.46 -18.14
C VAL A 40 -18.60 3.50 -19.26
N LYS A 41 -18.37 4.78 -18.96
CA LYS A 41 -18.44 5.88 -19.95
C LYS A 41 -17.29 5.83 -20.96
N TYR A 42 -16.08 5.48 -20.51
CA TYR A 42 -14.85 5.52 -21.28
C TYR A 42 -14.23 4.14 -21.52
N GLU A 43 -15.05 3.08 -21.50
CA GLU A 43 -14.59 1.70 -21.64
C GLU A 43 -13.70 1.53 -22.88
N ASP A 44 -12.42 1.23 -22.66
CA ASP A 44 -11.40 1.03 -23.71
C ASP A 44 -10.78 -0.37 -23.67
N GLY A 45 -11.10 -1.17 -22.64
CA GLY A 45 -10.56 -2.50 -22.42
C GLY A 45 -9.05 -2.53 -22.11
N GLN A 46 -8.46 -1.38 -21.80
CA GLN A 46 -7.08 -1.18 -21.37
C GLN A 46 -7.01 -0.54 -19.98
N ASP A 47 -7.24 0.77 -19.89
CA ASP A 47 -7.17 1.54 -18.65
C ASP A 47 -8.54 1.69 -17.99
N PHE A 48 -9.62 1.79 -18.78
CA PHE A 48 -11.01 1.78 -18.33
C PHE A 48 -11.67 0.46 -18.71
N ALA A 49 -11.83 -0.39 -17.71
CA ALA A 49 -12.40 -1.73 -17.87
C ALA A 49 -13.38 -2.00 -16.70
N PRO A 50 -14.70 -1.91 -16.93
CA PRO A 50 -15.67 -2.09 -15.86
C PRO A 50 -15.62 -3.54 -15.35
N ALA A 51 -15.37 -3.69 -14.05
CA ALA A 51 -15.22 -4.99 -13.40
C ALA A 51 -16.26 -5.19 -12.29
N SER A 52 -16.40 -6.44 -11.83
CA SER A 52 -17.32 -6.76 -10.74
C SER A 52 -16.85 -6.15 -9.43
N ARG A 53 -17.78 -5.77 -8.54
CA ARG A 53 -17.47 -5.28 -7.18
C ARG A 53 -16.37 -6.07 -6.47
N PHE A 54 -16.47 -7.40 -6.48
CA PHE A 54 -15.49 -8.23 -5.79
C PHE A 54 -14.13 -8.20 -6.48
N THR A 55 -14.08 -8.15 -7.82
CA THR A 55 -12.83 -8.00 -8.56
C THR A 55 -12.13 -6.68 -8.23
N VAL A 56 -12.87 -5.56 -8.24
CA VAL A 56 -12.29 -4.25 -7.90
C VAL A 56 -11.91 -4.19 -6.42
N PHE A 57 -12.71 -4.78 -5.53
CA PHE A 57 -12.37 -4.92 -4.12
C PHE A 57 -11.08 -5.72 -3.95
N SER A 58 -10.95 -6.87 -4.60
CA SER A 58 -9.76 -7.71 -4.55
C SER A 58 -8.54 -6.96 -5.05
N HIS A 59 -8.66 -6.22 -6.16
CA HIS A 59 -7.58 -5.41 -6.71
C HIS A 59 -7.17 -4.27 -5.78
N GLN A 60 -8.13 -3.47 -5.28
CA GLN A 60 -7.85 -2.42 -4.30
C GLN A 60 -7.19 -3.03 -3.06
N PHE A 61 -7.83 -4.04 -2.46
CA PHE A 61 -7.37 -4.70 -1.25
C PHE A 61 -5.97 -5.29 -1.41
N SER A 62 -5.68 -6.03 -2.48
CA SER A 62 -4.35 -6.62 -2.71
C SER A 62 -3.27 -5.59 -3.01
N SER A 63 -3.65 -4.45 -3.59
CA SER A 63 -2.73 -3.35 -3.90
C SER A 63 -2.40 -2.50 -2.69
N ILE A 64 -3.37 -2.26 -1.79
CA ILE A 64 -3.18 -1.48 -0.56
C ILE A 64 -2.61 -2.31 0.59
N THR A 65 -3.01 -3.59 0.66
CA THR A 65 -2.53 -4.56 1.65
C THR A 65 -1.17 -5.07 1.19
N GLY A 66 -0.16 -4.21 1.37
CA GLY A 66 1.22 -4.56 1.11
C GLY A 66 1.93 -5.08 2.35
N ALA A 67 3.22 -4.76 2.44
CA ALA A 67 4.04 -5.15 3.58
C ALA A 67 3.79 -4.29 4.84
N GLY A 68 3.35 -3.05 4.64
CA GLY A 68 3.21 -2.04 5.69
C GLY A 68 2.25 -2.41 6.82
N PRO A 69 1.04 -2.97 6.55
CA PRO A 69 0.04 -3.28 7.58
C PRO A 69 0.50 -4.34 8.58
N VAL A 70 1.41 -5.22 8.17
CA VAL A 70 2.02 -6.21 9.07
C VAL A 70 3.24 -5.60 9.76
N THR A 71 4.11 -4.96 8.99
CA THR A 71 5.40 -4.46 9.46
C THR A 71 5.26 -3.33 10.48
N GLY A 72 4.40 -2.36 10.18
CA GLY A 72 4.21 -1.16 11.00
C GLY A 72 3.77 -1.47 12.43
N PRO A 73 2.65 -2.21 12.64
CA PRO A 73 2.18 -2.54 13.97
C PRO A 73 3.18 -3.35 14.81
N ILE A 74 3.89 -4.29 14.18
CA ILE A 74 4.91 -5.11 14.86
C ILE A 74 6.08 -4.24 15.33
N ILE A 75 6.57 -3.32 14.49
CA ILE A 75 7.64 -2.39 14.88
C ILE A 75 7.13 -1.44 15.97
N ALA A 76 5.93 -0.88 15.81
CA ALA A 76 5.34 0.07 16.75
C ALA A 76 4.98 -0.54 18.11
N ALA A 77 4.84 -1.86 18.19
CA ALA A 77 4.62 -2.57 19.45
C ALA A 77 5.74 -2.32 20.48
N MET A 78 6.91 -1.81 20.08
CA MET A 78 7.95 -1.34 21.00
C MET A 78 7.45 -0.28 22.01
N PHE A 79 6.41 0.50 21.66
CA PHE A 79 5.78 1.47 22.55
C PHE A 79 4.69 0.86 23.46
N GLY A 80 4.43 -0.44 23.30
CA GLY A 80 3.31 -1.16 23.89
C GLY A 80 2.21 -1.44 22.88
N TRP A 81 1.39 -2.45 23.15
CA TRP A 81 0.32 -2.85 22.22
C TRP A 81 -0.86 -1.85 22.21
N ALA A 82 -1.13 -1.13 23.30
CA ALA A 82 -2.28 -0.24 23.41
C ALA A 82 -2.19 0.99 22.48
N PRO A 83 -1.09 1.77 22.44
CA PRO A 83 -1.01 2.93 21.54
C PRO A 83 -1.02 2.51 20.07
N ALA A 84 -0.40 1.36 19.73
CA ALA A 84 -0.44 0.80 18.37
C ALA A 84 -1.88 0.41 17.98
N LEU A 85 -2.60 -0.28 18.87
CA LEU A 85 -4.00 -0.65 18.66
C LEU A 85 -4.90 0.58 18.50
N LEU A 86 -4.76 1.58 19.38
CA LEU A 86 -5.57 2.80 19.30
C LEU A 86 -5.39 3.52 17.97
N TRP A 87 -4.15 3.59 17.47
CA TRP A 87 -3.88 4.22 16.18
C TRP A 87 -4.41 3.38 15.00
N LEU A 88 -4.33 2.05 15.05
CA LEU A 88 -4.97 1.19 14.04
C LEU A 88 -6.48 1.39 13.99
N LEU A 89 -7.14 1.53 15.14
CA LEU A 89 -8.59 1.75 15.22
C LEU A 89 -8.97 3.16 14.75
N VAL A 90 -8.38 4.19 15.35
CA VAL A 90 -8.74 5.59 15.08
C VAL A 90 -8.24 6.04 13.71
N GLY A 91 -6.96 5.77 13.42
CA GLY A 91 -6.36 6.08 12.13
C GLY A 91 -7.05 5.31 11.00
N GLY A 92 -7.21 3.99 11.14
CA GLY A 92 -7.88 3.16 10.14
C GLY A 92 -9.29 3.66 9.79
N VAL A 93 -10.11 3.98 10.80
CA VAL A 93 -11.51 4.38 10.63
C VAL A 93 -11.68 5.81 10.12
N PHE A 94 -10.97 6.78 10.71
CA PHE A 94 -11.22 8.22 10.48
C PHE A 94 -10.21 8.88 9.55
N PHE A 95 -9.06 8.25 9.31
CA PHE A 95 -8.00 8.80 8.46
C PHE A 95 -7.90 7.99 7.18
N GLY A 96 -7.41 6.75 7.25
CA GLY A 96 -7.17 5.91 6.08
C GLY A 96 -8.43 5.61 5.29
N ALA A 97 -9.42 4.99 5.91
CA ALA A 97 -10.64 4.59 5.20
C ALA A 97 -11.40 5.79 4.61
N VAL A 98 -11.37 6.94 5.30
CA VAL A 98 -11.95 8.19 4.79
C VAL A 98 -11.15 8.71 3.60
N GLN A 99 -9.82 8.73 3.69
CA GLN A 99 -8.94 9.21 2.62
C GLN A 99 -9.10 8.38 1.35
N ASP A 100 -9.06 7.06 1.46
CA ASP A 100 -9.17 6.14 0.33
C ASP A 100 -10.52 6.26 -0.36
N PHE A 101 -11.58 6.25 0.44
CA PHE A 101 -12.93 6.41 -0.07
C PHE A 101 -13.13 7.77 -0.75
N THR A 102 -12.60 8.85 -0.15
CA THR A 102 -12.70 10.19 -0.73
C THR A 102 -11.86 10.32 -2.00
N ALA A 103 -10.67 9.71 -2.06
CA ALA A 103 -9.82 9.71 -3.25
C ALA A 103 -10.47 8.96 -4.42
N LEU A 104 -11.04 7.78 -4.15
CA LEU A 104 -11.82 7.03 -5.12
C LEU A 104 -13.02 7.85 -5.61
N TYR A 105 -13.78 8.42 -4.68
CA TYR A 105 -14.94 9.26 -4.97
C TYR A 105 -14.58 10.49 -5.81
N ALA A 106 -13.53 11.23 -5.43
CA ALA A 106 -13.09 12.42 -6.14
C ALA A 106 -12.64 12.09 -7.56
N SER A 107 -11.93 10.98 -7.75
CA SER A 107 -11.53 10.49 -9.08
C SER A 107 -12.74 10.10 -9.93
N VAL A 108 -13.68 9.31 -9.40
CA VAL A 108 -14.91 8.91 -10.12
C VAL A 108 -15.74 10.13 -10.53
N LYS A 109 -15.89 11.13 -9.65
CA LYS A 109 -16.62 12.37 -9.96
C LYS A 109 -15.89 13.30 -10.92
N ASN A 110 -14.63 13.03 -11.21
CA ASN A 110 -13.80 13.73 -12.19
C ASN A 110 -13.30 12.76 -13.25
N GLU A 111 -14.18 11.88 -13.72
CA GLU A 111 -13.95 11.10 -14.94
C GLU A 111 -12.79 10.08 -14.86
N GLY A 112 -12.43 9.65 -13.65
CA GLY A 112 -11.33 8.70 -13.43
C GLY A 112 -9.94 9.34 -13.52
N LYS A 113 -9.86 10.69 -13.41
CA LYS A 113 -8.59 11.43 -13.35
C LYS A 113 -7.76 11.03 -12.12
N SER A 114 -6.44 10.99 -12.29
CA SER A 114 -5.48 10.71 -11.21
C SER A 114 -5.47 11.84 -10.17
N MET A 115 -4.97 11.57 -8.95
CA MET A 115 -4.77 12.65 -7.96
C MET A 115 -3.93 13.82 -8.51
N GLY A 116 -2.94 13.55 -9.36
CA GLY A 116 -2.10 14.61 -9.96
C GLY A 116 -2.90 15.56 -10.85
N MET A 117 -3.82 15.01 -11.64
CA MET A 117 -4.72 15.80 -12.49
C MET A 117 -5.77 16.56 -11.68
N LEU A 118 -6.31 15.97 -10.61
CA LEU A 118 -7.21 16.68 -9.68
C LEU A 118 -6.51 17.86 -9.02
N ILE A 119 -5.24 17.70 -8.65
CA ILE A 119 -4.45 18.79 -8.07
C ILE A 119 -4.26 19.91 -9.09
N GLU A 120 -4.03 19.63 -10.37
CA GLU A 120 -3.97 20.70 -11.37
C GLU A 120 -5.30 21.44 -11.47
N GLN A 121 -6.41 20.71 -11.54
CA GLN A 121 -7.75 21.27 -11.72
C GLN A 121 -8.18 22.15 -10.55
N TYR A 122 -7.83 21.80 -9.32
CA TYR A 122 -8.32 22.49 -8.11
C TYR A 122 -7.27 23.33 -7.37
N VAL A 123 -5.98 23.14 -7.64
CA VAL A 123 -4.87 23.87 -7.00
C VAL A 123 -4.02 24.61 -8.03
N GLY A 124 -3.72 23.98 -9.16
CA GLY A 124 -2.98 24.57 -10.27
C GLY A 124 -1.72 23.80 -10.69
N LYS A 125 -1.12 24.24 -11.81
CA LYS A 125 -0.01 23.57 -12.52
C LYS A 125 1.23 23.33 -11.65
N THR A 126 1.61 24.32 -10.83
CA THR A 126 2.76 24.19 -9.92
C THR A 126 2.53 23.11 -8.87
N GLY A 127 1.31 23.04 -8.32
CA GLY A 127 0.90 21.99 -7.38
C GLY A 127 1.01 20.61 -8.00
N ARG A 128 0.52 20.44 -9.25
CA ARG A 128 0.62 19.18 -9.99
C ARG A 128 2.07 18.72 -10.17
N ARG A 129 2.96 19.58 -10.68
CA ARG A 129 4.37 19.21 -10.92
C ARG A 129 5.09 18.77 -9.65
N LEU A 130 4.89 19.54 -8.58
CA LEU A 130 5.43 19.25 -7.26
C LEU A 130 4.92 17.91 -6.71
N PHE A 131 3.60 17.68 -6.79
CA PHE A 131 2.99 16.42 -6.36
C PHE A 131 3.46 15.21 -7.17
N LEU A 132 3.53 15.32 -8.50
CA LEU A 132 3.94 14.23 -9.37
C LEU A 132 5.42 13.87 -9.24
N LEU A 133 6.29 14.89 -9.10
CA LEU A 133 7.70 14.66 -8.80
C LEU A 133 7.85 13.88 -7.49
N PHE A 134 7.10 14.29 -6.47
CA PHE A 134 7.09 13.59 -5.20
C PHE A 134 6.56 12.17 -5.32
N CYS A 135 5.44 11.98 -6.01
CA CYS A 135 4.82 10.69 -6.23
C CYS A 135 5.81 9.72 -6.91
N TRP A 136 6.53 10.22 -7.93
CA TRP A 136 7.56 9.46 -8.61
C TRP A 136 8.71 9.09 -7.67
N LEU A 137 9.32 10.05 -6.97
CA LEU A 137 10.40 9.77 -6.01
C LEU A 137 9.96 8.79 -4.90
N PHE A 138 8.73 8.92 -4.42
CA PHE A 138 8.14 8.00 -3.46
C PHE A 138 8.02 6.57 -4.02
N THR A 139 7.57 6.41 -5.27
CA THR A 139 7.51 5.08 -5.90
C THR A 139 8.89 4.43 -6.00
N LEU A 140 9.96 5.21 -6.21
CA LEU A 140 11.34 4.67 -6.20
C LEU A 140 11.70 4.05 -4.84
N LEU A 141 11.33 4.72 -3.73
CA LEU A 141 11.57 4.21 -2.38
C LEU A 141 10.79 2.92 -2.11
N VAL A 142 9.53 2.88 -2.53
CA VAL A 142 8.66 1.70 -2.34
C VAL A 142 9.17 0.52 -3.15
N LEU A 143 9.49 0.72 -4.44
CA LEU A 143 10.07 -0.31 -5.30
C LEU A 143 11.35 -0.89 -4.68
N ALA A 144 12.25 -0.01 -4.21
CA ALA A 144 13.51 -0.42 -3.60
C ALA A 144 13.30 -1.24 -2.33
N ALA A 145 12.45 -0.78 -1.40
CA ALA A 145 12.20 -1.48 -0.14
C ALA A 145 11.52 -2.84 -0.37
N PHE A 146 10.49 -2.88 -1.23
CA PHE A 146 9.72 -4.10 -1.46
C PHE A 146 10.50 -5.12 -2.30
N ALA A 147 11.27 -4.68 -3.31
CA ALA A 147 12.12 -5.59 -4.07
C ALA A 147 13.16 -6.28 -3.18
N ASP A 148 13.77 -5.54 -2.25
CA ASP A 148 14.70 -6.13 -1.28
C ASP A 148 14.01 -7.11 -0.34
N ILE A 149 12.80 -6.79 0.15
CA ILE A 149 12.00 -7.71 0.99
C ILE A 149 11.68 -9.00 0.22
N ILE A 150 11.21 -8.89 -1.03
CA ILE A 150 10.90 -10.04 -1.89
C ILE A 150 12.14 -10.90 -2.10
N ALA A 151 13.26 -10.29 -2.48
CA ALA A 151 14.51 -10.98 -2.73
C ALA A 151 15.04 -11.74 -1.50
N ASN A 152 14.96 -11.14 -0.32
CA ASN A 152 15.35 -11.81 0.93
C ASN A 152 14.36 -12.92 1.32
N THR A 153 13.08 -12.78 0.98
CA THR A 153 12.07 -13.80 1.24
C THR A 153 12.23 -15.02 0.32
N PHE A 154 12.59 -14.79 -0.94
CA PHE A 154 12.85 -15.82 -1.95
C PHE A 154 14.24 -16.44 -1.86
N ASN A 155 15.14 -15.85 -1.07
CA ASN A 155 16.50 -16.36 -0.94
C ASN A 155 16.47 -17.84 -0.50
N GLY A 156 16.88 -18.71 -1.41
CA GLY A 156 16.92 -20.15 -1.20
C GLY A 156 18.08 -20.59 -0.34
N MET A 157 18.96 -19.68 0.08
CA MET A 157 20.12 -19.96 0.90
C MET A 157 20.11 -19.08 2.16
N THR A 158 20.33 -19.68 3.31
CA THR A 158 20.57 -18.94 4.55
C THR A 158 21.93 -18.23 4.50
N LYS A 159 22.16 -17.26 5.41
CA LYS A 159 23.47 -16.59 5.52
C LYS A 159 24.63 -17.56 5.82
N ALA A 160 24.33 -18.71 6.41
CA ALA A 160 25.31 -19.76 6.70
C ALA A 160 25.51 -20.75 5.52
N GLY A 161 24.89 -20.50 4.37
CA GLY A 161 24.98 -21.36 3.18
C GLY A 161 24.09 -22.61 3.23
N ALA A 162 23.30 -22.81 4.29
CA ALA A 162 22.33 -23.91 4.33
C ALA A 162 21.08 -23.62 3.47
N PRO A 163 20.42 -24.63 2.88
CA PRO A 163 19.19 -24.45 2.11
C PRO A 163 18.05 -23.84 2.95
N ASN A 164 17.47 -22.74 2.47
CA ASN A 164 16.23 -22.16 2.94
C ASN A 164 15.06 -22.64 2.05
N VAL A 165 14.59 -23.86 2.33
CA VAL A 165 13.56 -24.53 1.53
C VAL A 165 12.27 -23.70 1.39
N PRO A 166 11.69 -23.12 2.45
CA PRO A 166 10.46 -22.31 2.31
C PRO A 166 10.63 -21.11 1.38
N GLY A 167 11.80 -20.44 1.42
CA GLY A 167 12.11 -19.33 0.53
C GLY A 167 12.22 -19.76 -0.94
N ALA A 168 12.91 -20.88 -1.20
CA ALA A 168 13.05 -21.43 -2.55
C ALA A 168 11.71 -21.94 -3.12
N GLN A 169 10.88 -22.58 -2.31
CA GLN A 169 9.52 -22.98 -2.69
C GLN A 169 8.66 -21.75 -2.99
N ALA A 170 8.76 -20.72 -2.15
CA ALA A 170 8.08 -19.47 -2.39
C ALA A 170 8.51 -18.82 -3.72
N ALA A 171 9.80 -18.76 -4.01
CA ALA A 171 10.24 -18.20 -5.27
C ALA A 171 9.64 -18.96 -6.48
N SER A 172 9.60 -20.28 -6.40
CA SER A 172 9.06 -21.17 -7.45
C SER A 172 7.56 -20.98 -7.67
N ILE A 173 6.78 -20.96 -6.59
CA ILE A 173 5.32 -20.71 -6.66
C ILE A 173 5.04 -19.32 -7.24
N SER A 174 5.82 -18.30 -6.86
CA SER A 174 5.68 -16.96 -7.41
C SER A 174 5.99 -16.86 -8.89
N MET A 175 7.01 -17.58 -9.38
CA MET A 175 7.28 -17.66 -10.81
C MET A 175 6.13 -18.31 -11.59
N LEU A 176 5.54 -19.38 -11.06
CA LEU A 176 4.35 -20.01 -11.65
C LEU A 176 3.16 -19.04 -11.67
N TYR A 177 2.98 -18.25 -10.60
CA TYR A 177 1.90 -17.27 -10.47
C TYR A 177 1.85 -16.29 -11.64
N ILE A 178 3.01 -15.87 -12.17
CA ILE A 178 3.07 -14.93 -13.31
C ILE A 178 2.41 -15.55 -14.54
N PHE A 179 2.84 -16.75 -14.93
CA PHE A 179 2.33 -17.42 -16.13
C PHE A 179 0.87 -17.88 -15.96
N VAL A 180 0.54 -18.41 -14.79
CA VAL A 180 -0.82 -18.89 -14.47
C VAL A 180 -1.80 -17.72 -14.41
N ALA A 181 -1.41 -16.57 -13.83
CA ALA A 181 -2.25 -15.37 -13.83
C ALA A 181 -2.52 -14.89 -15.25
N MET A 182 -1.53 -14.89 -16.14
CA MET A 182 -1.73 -14.53 -17.55
C MET A 182 -2.69 -15.49 -18.26
N GLY A 183 -2.53 -16.80 -18.06
CA GLY A 183 -3.48 -17.80 -18.58
C GLY A 183 -4.89 -17.63 -18.03
N PHE A 184 -5.01 -17.32 -16.73
CA PHE A 184 -6.28 -17.07 -16.06
C PHE A 184 -6.95 -15.78 -16.57
N GLY A 185 -6.18 -14.72 -16.84
CA GLY A 185 -6.66 -13.50 -17.48
C GLY A 185 -7.24 -13.77 -18.86
N PHE A 186 -6.56 -14.56 -19.69
CA PHE A 186 -7.10 -15.01 -20.99
C PHE A 186 -8.38 -15.83 -20.85
N PHE A 187 -8.44 -16.74 -19.88
CA PHE A 187 -9.64 -17.54 -19.60
C PHE A 187 -10.82 -16.65 -19.21
N ILE A 188 -10.62 -15.70 -18.28
CA ILE A 188 -11.66 -14.75 -17.88
C ILE A 188 -12.16 -13.95 -19.08
N ARG A 189 -11.24 -13.40 -19.89
CA ARG A 189 -11.60 -12.53 -21.02
C ARG A 189 -12.32 -13.28 -22.14
N LYS A 190 -11.92 -14.52 -22.44
CA LYS A 190 -12.52 -15.31 -23.53
C LYS A 190 -13.82 -16.01 -23.14
N VAL A 191 -13.87 -16.59 -21.94
CA VAL A 191 -15.01 -17.42 -21.51
C VAL A 191 -16.08 -16.60 -20.79
N ASN A 192 -15.70 -15.43 -20.26
CA ASN A 192 -16.52 -14.61 -19.35
C ASN A 192 -17.29 -15.46 -18.30
N PRO A 193 -16.57 -16.28 -17.51
CA PRO A 193 -17.21 -17.23 -16.60
C PRO A 193 -17.99 -16.54 -15.49
N SER A 194 -18.99 -17.22 -14.95
CA SER A 194 -19.71 -16.76 -13.77
C SER A 194 -18.76 -16.63 -12.56
N GLY A 195 -19.13 -15.81 -11.57
CA GLY A 195 -18.29 -15.57 -10.38
C GLY A 195 -17.91 -16.85 -9.63
N VAL A 196 -18.82 -17.83 -9.56
CA VAL A 196 -18.56 -19.13 -8.90
C VAL A 196 -17.54 -19.95 -9.68
N VAL A 197 -17.64 -19.98 -11.02
CA VAL A 197 -16.66 -20.69 -11.85
C VAL A 197 -15.28 -20.03 -11.76
N LYS A 198 -15.23 -18.69 -11.80
CA LYS A 198 -13.99 -17.92 -11.57
C LYS A 198 -13.33 -18.30 -10.25
N PHE A 199 -14.11 -18.36 -9.17
CA PHE A 199 -13.65 -18.74 -7.85
C PHE A 199 -13.10 -20.18 -7.80
N LEU A 200 -13.86 -21.17 -8.29
CA LEU A 200 -13.44 -22.57 -8.26
C LEU A 200 -12.17 -22.80 -9.07
N VAL A 201 -12.09 -22.21 -10.27
CA VAL A 201 -10.89 -22.28 -11.11
C VAL A 201 -9.70 -21.63 -10.40
N ALA A 202 -9.87 -20.45 -9.82
CA ALA A 202 -8.82 -19.78 -9.06
C ALA A 202 -8.28 -20.65 -7.91
N VAL A 203 -9.15 -21.25 -7.11
CA VAL A 203 -8.75 -22.14 -6.00
C VAL A 203 -7.95 -23.34 -6.52
N VAL A 204 -8.43 -24.00 -7.58
CA VAL A 204 -7.73 -25.15 -8.18
C VAL A 204 -6.35 -24.74 -8.71
N LEU A 205 -6.26 -23.60 -9.40
CA LEU A 205 -4.99 -23.09 -9.92
C LEU A 205 -4.00 -22.76 -8.80
N VAL A 206 -4.47 -22.12 -7.71
CA VAL A 206 -3.62 -21.84 -6.54
C VAL A 206 -3.09 -23.14 -5.94
N LEU A 207 -3.96 -24.12 -5.67
CA LEU A 207 -3.55 -25.41 -5.11
C LEU A 207 -2.56 -26.16 -6.03
N ALA A 208 -2.77 -26.12 -7.35
CA ALA A 208 -1.86 -26.71 -8.32
C ALA A 208 -0.48 -26.03 -8.32
N MET A 209 -0.43 -24.70 -8.25
CA MET A 209 0.83 -23.96 -8.16
C MET A 209 1.61 -24.30 -6.89
N PHE A 210 0.91 -24.45 -5.75
CA PHE A 210 1.52 -24.92 -4.51
C PHE A 210 2.08 -26.34 -4.66
N ALA A 211 1.30 -27.27 -5.19
CA ALA A 211 1.72 -28.66 -5.37
C ALA A 211 2.97 -28.78 -6.25
N VAL A 212 3.01 -28.05 -7.37
CA VAL A 212 4.15 -28.06 -8.30
C VAL A 212 5.35 -27.28 -7.74
N GLY A 213 5.12 -26.07 -7.24
CA GLY A 213 6.19 -25.19 -6.76
C GLY A 213 6.88 -25.70 -5.50
N MET A 214 6.17 -26.46 -4.64
CA MET A 214 6.79 -27.12 -3.49
C MET A 214 7.72 -28.28 -3.87
N GLN A 215 7.45 -28.94 -5.01
CA GLN A 215 8.27 -30.06 -5.51
C GLN A 215 9.48 -29.60 -6.31
N SER A 216 9.44 -28.38 -6.88
CA SER A 216 10.51 -27.82 -7.71
C SER A 216 11.07 -26.50 -7.15
N PRO A 217 11.67 -26.50 -5.94
CA PRO A 217 12.23 -25.29 -5.32
C PRO A 217 13.44 -24.71 -6.09
N LEU A 218 13.41 -23.39 -6.35
CA LEU A 218 14.47 -22.61 -6.99
C LEU A 218 15.43 -22.02 -5.95
N TYR A 219 16.62 -22.60 -5.85
CA TYR A 219 17.66 -22.18 -4.92
C TYR A 219 18.57 -21.10 -5.51
N PHE A 220 18.08 -19.86 -5.56
CA PHE A 220 18.89 -18.69 -5.91
C PHE A 220 19.11 -17.77 -4.71
N ASP A 221 20.19 -16.99 -4.76
CA ASP A 221 20.54 -16.02 -3.74
C ASP A 221 19.70 -14.74 -3.86
N ALA A 222 19.74 -13.91 -2.81
CA ALA A 222 18.98 -12.66 -2.79
C ALA A 222 19.37 -11.71 -3.94
N GLN A 223 20.64 -11.68 -4.37
CA GLN A 223 21.05 -10.80 -5.45
C GLN A 223 20.44 -11.21 -6.79
N THR A 224 20.41 -12.51 -7.10
CA THR A 224 19.73 -13.02 -8.29
C THR A 224 18.24 -12.67 -8.25
N TRP A 225 17.58 -12.84 -7.09
CA TRP A 225 16.17 -12.48 -6.96
C TRP A 225 15.90 -10.98 -7.10
N ARG A 226 16.82 -10.09 -6.71
CA ARG A 226 16.69 -8.65 -7.00
C ARG A 226 16.63 -8.40 -8.50
N TYR A 227 17.53 -9.00 -9.29
CA TYR A 227 17.49 -8.86 -10.75
C TYR A 227 16.20 -9.40 -11.35
N VAL A 228 15.77 -10.59 -10.93
CA VAL A 228 14.52 -11.21 -11.41
C VAL A 228 13.31 -10.34 -11.06
N THR A 229 13.26 -9.81 -9.82
CA THR A 229 12.14 -8.97 -9.36
C THR A 229 12.04 -7.69 -10.18
N PHE A 230 13.16 -7.01 -10.47
CA PHE A 230 13.13 -5.80 -11.30
C PHE A 230 12.83 -6.10 -12.77
N GLY A 231 13.30 -7.22 -13.31
CA GLY A 231 12.91 -7.68 -14.65
C GLY A 231 11.41 -7.97 -14.73
N TYR A 232 10.84 -8.56 -13.68
CA TYR A 232 9.41 -8.75 -13.55
C TYR A 232 8.63 -7.43 -13.44
N CYS A 233 9.08 -6.47 -12.63
CA CYS A 233 8.45 -5.15 -12.51
C CYS A 233 8.35 -4.43 -13.85
N PHE A 234 9.34 -4.62 -14.74
CA PHE A 234 9.29 -4.08 -16.10
C PHE A 234 8.12 -4.67 -16.88
N ILE A 235 7.97 -6.00 -16.86
CA ILE A 235 6.86 -6.70 -17.52
C ILE A 235 5.52 -6.23 -16.92
N ALA A 236 5.40 -6.19 -15.60
CA ALA A 236 4.18 -5.79 -14.89
C ALA A 236 3.77 -4.33 -15.14
N SER A 237 4.73 -3.42 -15.30
CA SER A 237 4.49 -2.01 -15.60
C SER A 237 3.99 -1.77 -17.03
N VAL A 238 4.46 -2.58 -17.99
CA VAL A 238 4.23 -2.40 -19.43
C VAL A 238 2.99 -3.15 -19.92
N LEU A 239 2.72 -4.37 -19.43
CA LEU A 239 1.60 -5.18 -19.91
C LEU A 239 0.23 -4.55 -19.58
N PRO A 240 -0.85 -4.88 -20.31
CA PRO A 240 -2.20 -4.46 -19.94
C PRO A 240 -2.65 -4.99 -18.58
N MET A 241 -3.46 -4.23 -17.84
CA MET A 241 -3.89 -4.58 -16.47
C MET A 241 -4.67 -5.91 -16.43
N TRP A 242 -5.61 -6.10 -17.35
CA TRP A 242 -6.44 -7.31 -17.46
C TRP A 242 -5.63 -8.60 -17.70
N LEU A 243 -4.42 -8.48 -18.26
CA LEU A 243 -3.60 -9.63 -18.63
C LEU A 243 -2.79 -10.15 -17.45
N LEU A 244 -2.24 -9.29 -16.61
CA LEU A 244 -1.36 -9.70 -15.52
C LEU A 244 -1.86 -9.23 -14.15
N MET A 245 -1.95 -7.91 -13.92
CA MET A 245 -2.28 -7.37 -12.59
C MET A 245 -3.62 -7.86 -12.06
N GLU A 246 -4.72 -7.62 -12.78
CA GLU A 246 -6.06 -7.96 -12.31
C GLU A 246 -6.25 -9.47 -12.02
N PRO A 247 -5.86 -10.41 -12.92
CA PRO A 247 -5.98 -11.84 -12.61
C PRO A 247 -5.02 -12.28 -11.50
N ARG A 248 -3.81 -11.71 -11.44
CA ARG A 248 -2.85 -12.01 -10.36
C ARG A 248 -3.35 -11.53 -9.01
N ASP A 249 -3.89 -10.32 -8.95
CA ASP A 249 -4.50 -9.73 -7.77
C ASP A 249 -5.69 -10.54 -7.30
N TYR A 250 -6.56 -10.98 -8.23
CA TYR A 250 -7.68 -11.86 -7.91
C TYR A 250 -7.21 -13.18 -7.29
N LEU A 251 -6.23 -13.85 -7.90
CA LEU A 251 -5.65 -15.09 -7.36
C LEU A 251 -4.98 -14.84 -6.00
N SER A 252 -4.28 -13.72 -5.84
CA SER A 252 -3.55 -13.38 -4.61
C SER A 252 -4.50 -12.98 -3.49
N ALA A 253 -5.61 -12.32 -3.78
CA ALA A 253 -6.61 -11.90 -2.79
C ALA A 253 -7.13 -13.08 -1.95
N PHE A 254 -7.23 -14.29 -2.52
CA PHE A 254 -7.59 -15.48 -1.75
C PHE A 254 -6.52 -15.89 -0.73
N LEU A 255 -5.24 -15.78 -1.10
CA LEU A 255 -4.13 -16.01 -0.16
C LEU A 255 -4.15 -14.98 0.97
N LEU A 256 -4.41 -13.71 0.63
CA LEU A 256 -4.45 -12.62 1.61
C LEU A 256 -5.64 -12.73 2.55
N LEU A 257 -6.84 -12.91 2.01
CA LEU A 257 -8.06 -13.11 2.80
C LEU A 257 -7.99 -14.42 3.60
N GLY A 258 -7.41 -15.47 3.03
CA GLY A 258 -7.15 -16.74 3.72
C GLY A 258 -6.18 -16.58 4.88
N MET A 259 -5.11 -15.79 4.73
CA MET A 259 -4.19 -15.44 5.81
C MET A 259 -4.89 -14.63 6.91
N VAL A 260 -5.66 -13.60 6.56
CA VAL A 260 -6.42 -12.79 7.54
C VAL A 260 -7.41 -13.67 8.30
N PHE A 261 -8.21 -14.46 7.57
CA PHE A 261 -9.19 -15.38 8.16
C PHE A 261 -8.51 -16.42 9.05
N GLY A 262 -7.45 -17.07 8.57
CA GLY A 262 -6.66 -18.04 9.33
C GLY A 262 -6.03 -17.42 10.57
N GLY A 263 -5.56 -16.18 10.50
CA GLY A 263 -5.05 -15.42 11.65
C GLY A 263 -6.14 -15.13 12.68
N VAL A 264 -7.32 -14.66 12.25
CA VAL A 264 -8.46 -14.41 13.14
C VAL A 264 -8.94 -15.69 13.81
N VAL A 265 -9.17 -16.76 13.03
CA VAL A 265 -9.57 -18.08 13.56
C VAL A 265 -8.50 -18.64 14.48
N GLY A 266 -7.22 -18.51 14.13
CA GLY A 266 -6.09 -18.90 14.97
C GLY A 266 -6.11 -18.20 16.32
N VAL A 267 -6.34 -16.89 16.36
CA VAL A 267 -6.50 -16.13 17.61
C VAL A 267 -7.71 -16.60 18.42
N ILE A 268 -8.83 -16.92 17.77
CA ILE A 268 -10.05 -17.43 18.44
C ILE A 268 -9.79 -18.79 19.10
N VAL A 269 -9.14 -19.72 18.38
CA VAL A 269 -8.88 -21.07 18.87
C VAL A 269 -7.76 -21.10 19.91
N ALA A 270 -6.66 -20.38 19.67
CA ALA A 270 -5.52 -20.39 20.56
C ALA A 270 -5.70 -19.48 21.79
N ASN A 271 -6.59 -18.49 21.71
CA ASN A 271 -6.90 -17.55 22.78
C ASN A 271 -5.63 -16.97 23.47
N PRO A 272 -4.65 -16.43 22.71
CA PRO A 272 -3.31 -16.19 23.20
C PRO A 272 -3.25 -15.07 24.24
N SER A 273 -2.41 -15.26 25.27
CA SER A 273 -2.08 -14.19 26.20
C SER A 273 -1.13 -13.18 25.55
N ILE A 274 -1.42 -11.89 25.74
CA ILE A 274 -0.54 -10.82 25.28
C ILE A 274 0.62 -10.68 26.27
N ASN A 275 1.84 -10.90 25.78
CA ASN A 275 3.07 -10.91 26.58
C ASN A 275 3.87 -9.60 26.49
N MET A 276 3.32 -8.60 25.79
CA MET A 276 3.84 -7.23 25.74
C MET A 276 3.12 -6.33 26.76
N PRO A 277 3.81 -5.35 27.37
CA PRO A 277 3.16 -4.30 28.15
C PRO A 277 2.14 -3.52 27.31
N ALA A 278 1.08 -3.03 27.95
CA ALA A 278 0.10 -2.16 27.29
C ALA A 278 0.73 -0.84 26.82
N PHE A 279 1.57 -0.27 27.66
CA PHE A 279 2.33 0.94 27.39
C PHE A 279 3.73 0.78 27.98
N VAL A 280 4.75 1.10 27.20
CA VAL A 280 6.16 1.02 27.64
C VAL A 280 6.67 2.40 28.05
N GLY A 281 6.41 3.42 27.24
CA GLY A 281 6.86 4.79 27.52
C GLY A 281 6.66 5.73 26.33
N PHE A 282 6.74 7.04 26.59
CA PHE A 282 6.73 8.06 25.53
C PHE A 282 8.05 8.14 24.77
N GLU A 283 9.13 7.60 25.34
CA GLU A 283 10.42 7.46 24.69
C GLU A 283 10.94 6.03 24.94
N VAL A 284 11.28 5.32 23.88
CA VAL A 284 11.78 3.95 23.93
C VAL A 284 12.95 3.82 22.96
N ASN A 285 14.10 3.34 23.41
CA ASN A 285 15.32 3.19 22.59
C ASN A 285 15.73 4.49 21.87
N GLY A 286 15.62 5.65 22.53
CA GLY A 286 15.94 6.96 21.95
C GLY A 286 14.96 7.42 20.86
N LYS A 287 13.78 6.78 20.74
CA LYS A 287 12.71 7.18 19.83
C LYS A 287 11.49 7.62 20.62
N SER A 288 11.02 8.83 20.34
CA SER A 288 9.77 9.34 20.90
C SER A 288 8.55 8.70 20.22
N LEU A 289 7.50 8.39 20.98
CA LEU A 289 6.24 7.82 20.48
C LEU A 289 5.63 8.72 19.41
N PHE A 290 5.55 10.02 19.70
CA PHE A 290 5.24 11.03 18.69
C PHE A 290 6.54 11.56 18.07
N PRO A 291 6.68 11.60 16.73
CA PRO A 291 5.73 11.18 15.69
C PRO A 291 5.94 9.72 15.22
N ILE A 292 6.92 9.00 15.79
CA ILE A 292 7.44 7.74 15.25
C ILE A 292 6.37 6.67 15.11
N LEU A 293 5.47 6.52 16.09
CA LEU A 293 4.40 5.52 16.02
C LEU A 293 3.49 5.74 14.81
N PHE A 294 3.12 6.99 14.55
CA PHE A 294 2.18 7.39 13.49
C PHE A 294 2.79 7.28 12.08
N ILE A 295 4.09 7.51 11.93
CA ILE A 295 4.79 7.26 10.65
C ILE A 295 5.14 5.78 10.46
N THR A 296 5.27 5.01 11.55
CA THR A 296 5.62 3.59 11.49
C THR A 296 4.41 2.75 11.10
N ILE A 297 3.26 2.99 11.73
CA ILE A 297 1.98 2.41 11.32
C ILE A 297 1.37 3.32 10.26
N ALA A 298 1.97 3.27 9.08
CA ALA A 298 1.48 3.99 7.91
C ALA A 298 0.33 3.21 7.26
N CYS A 299 0.65 2.24 6.40
CA CYS A 299 -0.35 1.29 5.92
C CYS A 299 -0.98 0.52 7.10
N GLY A 300 -2.28 0.26 7.03
CA GLY A 300 -3.10 -0.21 8.17
C GLY A 300 -3.75 0.90 9.01
N ALA A 301 -3.27 2.15 8.95
CA ALA A 301 -3.94 3.30 9.58
C ALA A 301 -4.23 4.42 8.58
N VAL A 302 -3.23 4.90 7.85
CA VAL A 302 -3.39 5.94 6.81
C VAL A 302 -2.20 5.92 5.85
N SER A 303 -2.48 5.90 4.54
CA SER A 303 -1.42 5.88 3.53
C SER A 303 -1.74 6.73 2.31
N GLY A 304 -0.80 7.61 1.95
CA GLY A 304 -0.88 8.37 0.71
C GLY A 304 -0.84 7.48 -0.54
N PHE A 305 -0.11 6.36 -0.51
CA PHE A 305 -0.06 5.42 -1.63
C PHE A 305 -1.43 4.85 -2.00
N HIS A 306 -2.25 4.52 -1.00
CA HIS A 306 -3.59 3.97 -1.22
C HIS A 306 -4.49 4.91 -2.04
N SER A 307 -4.32 6.22 -1.86
CA SER A 307 -5.05 7.20 -2.67
C SER A 307 -4.64 7.21 -4.15
N LEU A 308 -3.38 6.85 -4.44
CA LEU A 308 -2.89 6.71 -5.82
C LEU A 308 -3.46 5.46 -6.47
N VAL A 309 -3.58 4.36 -5.72
CA VAL A 309 -4.28 3.15 -6.19
C VAL A 309 -5.76 3.49 -6.44
N SER A 310 -6.42 4.11 -5.46
CA SER A 310 -7.84 4.49 -5.51
C SER A 310 -8.16 5.36 -6.72
N SER A 311 -7.35 6.39 -6.99
CA SER A 311 -7.58 7.36 -8.07
C SER A 311 -6.97 6.97 -9.42
N GLY A 312 -5.89 6.18 -9.43
CA GLY A 312 -5.14 5.85 -10.63
C GLY A 312 -5.54 4.54 -11.28
N THR A 313 -6.14 3.62 -10.50
CA THR A 313 -6.48 2.26 -10.94
C THR A 313 -7.93 1.90 -10.61
N SER A 314 -8.32 1.81 -9.34
CA SER A 314 -9.66 1.36 -8.95
C SER A 314 -10.79 2.23 -9.50
N SER A 315 -10.63 3.56 -9.53
CA SER A 315 -11.62 4.49 -10.10
C SER A 315 -11.99 4.19 -11.55
N LYS A 316 -11.08 3.57 -12.32
CA LYS A 316 -11.25 3.22 -13.73
C LYS A 316 -11.88 1.84 -13.94
N ALA A 317 -12.07 1.07 -12.87
CA ALA A 317 -12.69 -0.26 -12.91
C ALA A 317 -14.05 -0.34 -12.18
N ILE A 318 -14.38 0.64 -11.33
CA ILE A 318 -15.67 0.71 -10.62
C ILE A 318 -16.83 0.84 -11.61
N ALA A 319 -17.66 -0.20 -11.74
CA ALA A 319 -18.81 -0.21 -12.64
C ALA A 319 -20.03 0.57 -12.09
N LYS A 320 -20.17 0.69 -10.77
CA LYS A 320 -21.28 1.39 -10.10
C LYS A 320 -20.79 2.19 -8.90
N GLU A 321 -21.37 3.35 -8.67
CA GLU A 321 -20.92 4.21 -7.55
C GLU A 321 -21.15 3.60 -6.16
N ASP A 322 -22.14 2.72 -6.01
CA ASP A 322 -22.41 2.02 -4.74
C ASP A 322 -21.30 1.03 -4.35
N ASP A 323 -20.51 0.57 -5.33
CA ASP A 323 -19.34 -0.28 -5.11
C ASP A 323 -18.15 0.50 -4.51
N MET A 324 -18.17 1.84 -4.53
CA MET A 324 -17.07 2.64 -3.95
C MET A 324 -16.95 2.50 -2.43
N LEU A 325 -18.06 2.27 -1.70
CA LEU A 325 -18.01 2.06 -0.25
C LEU A 325 -17.26 0.76 0.12
N PRO A 326 -17.65 -0.43 -0.41
CA PRO A 326 -16.91 -1.65 -0.11
C PRO A 326 -15.47 -1.61 -0.63
N VAL A 327 -15.24 -1.02 -1.81
CA VAL A 327 -13.89 -0.97 -2.41
C VAL A 327 -12.98 0.01 -1.65
N GLY A 328 -13.36 1.28 -1.48
CA GLY A 328 -12.49 2.27 -0.84
C GLY A 328 -12.47 2.12 0.69
N TYR A 329 -13.61 2.34 1.34
CA TYR A 329 -13.69 2.32 2.80
C TYR A 329 -13.55 0.90 3.37
N GLY A 330 -14.24 -0.07 2.75
CA GLY A 330 -14.27 -1.45 3.20
C GLY A 330 -12.92 -2.16 3.11
N ALA A 331 -12.20 -2.03 1.99
CA ALA A 331 -10.88 -2.65 1.84
C ALA A 331 -9.89 -2.13 2.90
N MET A 332 -9.90 -0.82 3.17
CA MET A 332 -9.02 -0.24 4.19
C MET A 332 -9.34 -0.74 5.60
N LEU A 333 -10.62 -0.93 5.95
CA LEU A 333 -10.97 -1.53 7.25
C LEU A 333 -10.48 -2.99 7.39
N VAL A 334 -10.53 -3.77 6.32
CA VAL A 334 -10.02 -5.15 6.31
C VAL A 334 -8.48 -5.14 6.46
N GLU A 335 -7.80 -4.19 5.82
CA GLU A 335 -6.35 -3.99 6.00
C GLU A 335 -6.01 -3.57 7.44
N SER A 336 -6.78 -2.66 8.05
CA SER A 336 -6.61 -2.30 9.46
C SER A 336 -6.82 -3.49 10.39
N LEU A 337 -7.78 -4.39 10.08
CA LEU A 337 -7.96 -5.64 10.81
C LEU A 337 -6.75 -6.56 10.68
N LEU A 338 -6.15 -6.69 9.48
CA LEU A 338 -4.88 -7.41 9.32
C LEU A 338 -3.80 -6.82 10.23
N GLY A 339 -3.70 -5.50 10.33
CA GLY A 339 -2.75 -4.84 11.23
C GLY A 339 -2.99 -5.15 12.70
N VAL A 340 -4.25 -5.22 13.14
CA VAL A 340 -4.60 -5.63 14.51
C VAL A 340 -4.21 -7.09 14.76
N VAL A 341 -4.49 -7.98 13.80
CA VAL A 341 -4.11 -9.39 13.89
C VAL A 341 -2.59 -9.53 13.96
N ALA A 342 -1.84 -8.82 13.11
CA ALA A 342 -0.38 -8.81 13.14
C ALA A 342 0.18 -8.34 14.48
N LEU A 343 -0.39 -7.27 15.04
CA LEU A 343 -0.03 -6.76 16.37
C LEU A 343 -0.27 -7.81 17.47
N VAL A 344 -1.48 -8.38 17.52
CA VAL A 344 -1.85 -9.38 18.53
C VAL A 344 -0.95 -10.60 18.47
N ILE A 345 -0.70 -11.12 17.26
CA ILE A 345 0.12 -12.30 17.04
C ILE A 345 1.58 -12.03 17.47
N ALA A 346 2.15 -10.89 17.09
CA ALA A 346 3.52 -10.56 17.48
C ALA A 346 3.65 -10.31 18.98
N CYS A 347 2.68 -9.63 19.61
CA CYS A 347 2.68 -9.41 21.04
C CYS A 347 2.41 -10.68 21.86
N ALA A 348 1.70 -11.67 21.30
CA ALA A 348 1.56 -12.99 21.88
C ALA A 348 2.86 -13.81 21.78
N ALA A 349 3.59 -13.68 20.66
CA ALA A 349 4.88 -14.34 20.47
C ALA A 349 6.02 -13.71 21.30
N ALA A 350 5.80 -12.54 21.92
CA ALA A 350 6.78 -11.90 22.78
C ALA A 350 7.08 -12.73 24.03
N SER A 351 8.29 -12.60 24.55
CA SER A 351 8.71 -13.20 25.82
C SER A 351 9.28 -12.10 26.73
N ASN A 352 8.77 -12.01 27.96
CA ASN A 352 9.17 -10.99 28.95
C ASN A 352 9.10 -9.55 28.41
N GLY A 353 8.09 -9.21 27.60
CA GLY A 353 7.93 -7.88 27.02
C GLY A 353 8.92 -7.55 25.90
N VAL A 354 9.62 -8.54 25.35
CA VAL A 354 10.54 -8.38 24.22
C VAL A 354 10.04 -9.21 23.03
N LEU A 355 9.96 -8.57 21.86
CA LEU A 355 9.58 -9.23 20.62
C LEU A 355 10.67 -10.23 20.16
N PRO A 356 10.29 -11.33 19.48
CA PRO A 356 11.26 -12.26 18.91
C PRO A 356 12.22 -11.57 17.93
N LYS A 357 13.45 -12.08 17.83
CA LYS A 357 14.42 -11.59 16.84
C LYS A 357 14.02 -12.07 15.45
N GLY A 358 13.98 -11.16 14.49
CA GLY A 358 13.67 -11.45 13.09
C GLY A 358 13.10 -10.22 12.41
N THR A 359 12.87 -10.31 11.10
CA THR A 359 12.07 -9.28 10.41
C THR A 359 10.61 -9.39 10.87
N PRO A 360 9.83 -8.30 10.84
CA PRO A 360 8.41 -8.35 11.16
C PRO A 360 7.63 -9.44 10.39
N PHE A 361 8.02 -9.68 9.13
CA PHE A 361 7.49 -10.78 8.34
C PHE A 361 7.82 -12.16 8.88
N GLN A 362 9.07 -12.38 9.32
CA GLN A 362 9.45 -13.65 9.91
C GLN A 362 8.72 -13.92 11.22
N ILE A 363 8.54 -12.87 12.05
CA ILE A 363 7.79 -12.97 13.32
C ILE A 363 6.34 -13.34 13.03
N PHE A 364 5.68 -12.58 12.15
CA PHE A 364 4.30 -12.84 11.76
C PHE A 364 4.14 -14.22 11.12
N ALA A 365 5.06 -14.59 10.23
CA ALA A 365 5.02 -15.84 9.51
C ALA A 365 5.20 -17.06 10.42
N GLY A 366 6.17 -16.99 11.33
CA GLY A 366 6.44 -18.05 12.30
C GLY A 366 5.26 -18.29 13.22
N ALA A 367 4.64 -17.21 13.69
CA ALA A 367 3.50 -17.30 14.60
C ALA A 367 2.23 -17.85 13.92
N ILE A 368 1.93 -17.43 12.68
CA ILE A 368 0.81 -18.02 11.93
C ILE A 368 1.10 -19.48 11.54
N SER A 369 2.33 -19.82 11.16
CA SER A 369 2.72 -21.20 10.85
C SER A 369 2.48 -22.13 12.06
N GLY A 370 2.77 -21.67 13.27
CA GLY A 370 2.45 -22.38 14.50
C GLY A 370 0.95 -22.69 14.63
N PHE A 371 0.07 -21.76 14.25
CA PHE A 371 -1.37 -22.00 14.26
C PHE A 371 -1.82 -23.00 13.18
N PHE A 372 -1.31 -22.91 11.96
CA PHE A 372 -1.64 -23.90 10.92
C PHE A 372 -1.21 -25.33 11.31
N GLN A 373 -0.10 -25.46 12.05
CA GLN A 373 0.31 -26.74 12.62
C GLN A 373 -0.68 -27.28 13.66
N MET A 374 -1.34 -26.41 14.43
CA MET A 374 -2.43 -26.82 15.34
C MET A 374 -3.63 -27.41 14.59
N PHE A 375 -3.87 -26.99 13.35
CA PHE A 375 -4.87 -27.57 12.46
C PHE A 375 -4.38 -28.81 11.70
N GLY A 376 -3.20 -29.33 12.03
CA GLY A 376 -2.65 -30.58 11.47
C GLY A 376 -1.84 -30.40 10.18
N LEU A 377 -1.55 -29.17 9.73
CA LEU A 377 -0.69 -28.98 8.57
C LEU A 377 0.78 -29.27 8.93
N PRO A 378 1.52 -30.03 8.09
CA PRO A 378 2.95 -30.25 8.30
C PRO A 378 3.73 -28.94 8.36
N ALA A 379 4.71 -28.85 9.26
CA ALA A 379 5.48 -27.62 9.50
C ALA A 379 6.10 -27.04 8.21
N GLY A 380 6.59 -27.89 7.30
CA GLY A 380 7.14 -27.46 6.01
C GLY A 380 6.08 -26.83 5.08
N VAL A 381 4.86 -27.39 5.05
CA VAL A 381 3.74 -26.84 4.28
C VAL A 381 3.30 -25.50 4.87
N SER A 382 3.14 -25.43 6.19
CA SER A 382 2.77 -24.19 6.89
C SER A 382 3.80 -23.08 6.67
N ALA A 383 5.09 -23.39 6.76
CA ALA A 383 6.15 -22.43 6.46
C ALA A 383 6.09 -21.94 5.01
N CYS A 384 5.96 -22.86 4.04
CA CYS A 384 5.84 -22.51 2.63
C CYS A 384 4.62 -21.60 2.37
N VAL A 385 3.44 -21.98 2.85
CA VAL A 385 2.18 -21.22 2.67
C VAL A 385 2.31 -19.79 3.19
N ILE A 386 2.88 -19.60 4.37
CA ILE A 386 2.95 -18.26 4.95
C ILE A 386 4.05 -17.41 4.32
N THR A 387 5.22 -17.99 4.03
CA THR A 387 6.23 -17.31 3.20
C THR A 387 5.63 -16.89 1.87
N MET A 388 4.79 -17.75 1.27
CA MET A 388 4.06 -17.43 0.06
C MET A 388 3.10 -16.27 0.18
N CYS A 389 2.23 -16.30 1.20
CA CYS A 389 1.24 -15.25 1.37
C CYS A 389 1.94 -13.90 1.63
N VAL A 390 3.05 -13.89 2.38
CA VAL A 390 3.89 -12.70 2.58
C VAL A 390 4.51 -12.19 1.28
N SER A 391 5.10 -13.07 0.48
CA SER A 391 5.68 -12.69 -0.81
C SER A 391 4.63 -12.19 -1.80
N ALA A 392 3.44 -12.80 -1.81
CA ALA A 392 2.33 -12.39 -2.65
C ALA A 392 1.90 -10.95 -2.33
N LEU A 393 1.78 -10.58 -1.03
CA LEU A 393 1.52 -9.21 -0.57
C LEU A 393 2.55 -8.22 -1.13
N ALA A 394 3.84 -8.55 -1.01
CA ALA A 394 4.90 -7.63 -1.45
C ALA A 394 4.91 -7.47 -2.98
N MET A 395 4.67 -8.56 -3.71
CA MET A 395 4.65 -8.56 -5.17
C MET A 395 3.42 -7.85 -5.75
N THR A 396 2.22 -7.95 -5.16
CA THR A 396 1.04 -7.18 -5.64
C THR A 396 1.25 -5.68 -5.45
N THR A 397 1.88 -5.28 -4.35
CA THR A 397 2.28 -3.89 -4.15
C THR A 397 3.32 -3.45 -5.19
N ILE A 398 4.37 -4.25 -5.46
CA ILE A 398 5.43 -3.83 -6.39
C ILE A 398 4.91 -3.66 -7.83
N ASP A 399 3.93 -4.46 -8.25
CA ASP A 399 3.25 -4.31 -9.55
C ASP A 399 2.57 -2.94 -9.68
N SER A 400 1.74 -2.63 -8.69
CA SER A 400 1.00 -1.38 -8.62
C SER A 400 1.94 -0.18 -8.56
N VAL A 401 3.00 -0.27 -7.75
CA VAL A 401 3.99 0.80 -7.58
C VAL A 401 4.81 1.00 -8.86
N ALA A 402 5.24 -0.07 -9.54
CA ALA A 402 5.99 0.05 -10.79
C ALA A 402 5.17 0.78 -11.86
N ARG A 403 3.89 0.44 -11.99
CA ARG A 403 2.96 1.10 -12.90
C ARG A 403 2.68 2.54 -12.49
N ILE A 404 2.36 2.80 -11.22
CA ILE A 404 2.10 4.16 -10.70
C ILE A 404 3.36 5.04 -10.84
N GLY A 405 4.55 4.50 -10.60
CA GLY A 405 5.81 5.20 -10.78
C GLY A 405 6.05 5.61 -12.23
N ARG A 406 5.83 4.67 -13.17
CA ARG A 406 5.83 4.96 -14.62
C ARG A 406 4.83 6.06 -14.97
N MET A 407 3.56 5.92 -14.56
CA MET A 407 2.50 6.88 -14.87
C MET A 407 2.80 8.26 -14.26
N SER A 408 3.29 8.32 -13.03
CA SER A 408 3.65 9.58 -12.36
C SER A 408 4.78 10.29 -13.09
N PHE A 409 5.78 9.53 -13.58
CA PHE A 409 6.84 10.08 -14.41
C PHE A 409 6.29 10.61 -15.74
N GLN A 410 5.46 9.85 -16.45
CA GLN A 410 4.86 10.30 -17.70
C GLN A 410 3.98 11.54 -17.50
N GLU A 411 3.15 11.56 -16.45
CA GLU A 411 2.29 12.69 -16.08
C GLU A 411 3.11 13.92 -15.72
N LEU A 412 4.31 13.78 -15.13
CA LEU A 412 5.20 14.90 -14.80
C LEU A 412 5.65 15.66 -16.06
N PHE A 413 5.85 14.95 -17.17
CA PHE A 413 6.27 15.51 -18.46
C PHE A 413 5.12 15.71 -19.44
N THR A 414 3.90 15.31 -19.09
CA THR A 414 2.72 15.53 -19.92
C THR A 414 2.38 17.01 -19.92
N PRO A 415 2.34 17.68 -21.10
CA PRO A 415 1.97 19.09 -21.19
C PRO A 415 0.57 19.35 -20.62
N SER A 416 0.30 20.59 -20.21
CA SER A 416 -1.07 20.98 -19.88
C SER A 416 -1.93 20.97 -21.14
N GLU A 417 -3.24 20.85 -20.98
CA GLU A 417 -4.21 20.84 -22.09
C GLU A 417 -3.96 22.00 -23.08
N GLY A 418 -3.86 21.66 -24.37
CA GLY A 418 -3.59 22.61 -25.46
C GLY A 418 -2.12 22.76 -25.90
N GLU A 419 -1.15 22.20 -25.16
CA GLU A 419 0.28 22.29 -25.50
C GLU A 419 0.80 21.01 -26.20
N LYS A 420 1.59 21.15 -27.28
CA LYS A 420 2.25 20.01 -27.93
C LYS A 420 3.47 19.56 -27.12
N PRO A 421 3.68 18.25 -26.92
CA PRO A 421 4.86 17.76 -26.22
C PRO A 421 6.14 18.02 -27.04
N GLY A 422 7.14 18.65 -26.42
CA GLY A 422 8.48 18.73 -26.99
C GLY A 422 9.15 17.35 -27.10
N ALA A 423 10.28 17.25 -27.80
CA ALA A 423 10.97 15.97 -28.04
C ALA A 423 11.35 15.22 -26.75
N VAL A 424 11.85 15.94 -25.73
CA VAL A 424 12.17 15.37 -24.42
C VAL A 424 10.92 14.91 -23.69
N ALA A 425 9.83 15.69 -23.74
CA ALA A 425 8.55 15.31 -23.14
C ALA A 425 7.99 14.03 -23.79
N SER A 426 8.03 13.95 -25.13
CA SER A 426 7.60 12.76 -25.87
C SER A 426 8.43 11.50 -25.53
N LEU A 427 9.74 11.65 -25.29
CA LEU A 427 10.59 10.54 -24.83
C LEU A 427 10.22 10.12 -23.41
N CYS A 428 10.08 11.08 -22.49
CA CYS A 428 9.69 10.81 -21.10
C CYS A 428 8.27 10.22 -20.98
N MET A 429 7.37 10.53 -21.91
CA MET A 429 6.04 9.97 -22.00
C MET A 429 6.02 8.55 -22.59
N ASN A 430 7.11 8.07 -23.20
CA ASN A 430 7.16 6.71 -23.74
C ASN A 430 7.13 5.67 -22.59
N THR A 431 6.24 4.69 -22.70
CA THR A 431 6.00 3.63 -21.70
C THR A 431 7.27 2.85 -21.35
N TYR A 432 8.10 2.52 -22.32
CA TYR A 432 9.33 1.75 -22.08
C TYR A 432 10.39 2.61 -21.42
N PHE A 433 10.65 3.81 -21.94
CA PHE A 433 11.66 4.71 -21.38
C PHE A 433 11.35 5.10 -19.93
N SER A 434 10.11 5.53 -19.66
CA SER A 434 9.64 5.88 -18.31
C SER A 434 9.73 4.71 -17.33
N THR A 435 9.45 3.48 -17.79
CA THR A 435 9.65 2.27 -16.97
C THR A 435 11.12 2.05 -16.66
N VAL A 436 11.99 2.06 -17.68
CA VAL A 436 13.43 1.80 -17.52
C VAL A 436 14.06 2.79 -16.55
N ILE A 437 13.82 4.09 -16.72
CA ILE A 437 14.43 5.11 -15.85
C ILE A 437 13.95 4.97 -14.39
N THR A 438 12.65 4.70 -14.19
CA THR A 438 12.07 4.50 -12.85
C THR A 438 12.66 3.27 -12.18
N LEU A 439 12.68 2.14 -12.88
CA LEU A 439 13.20 0.88 -12.32
C LEU A 439 14.72 0.92 -12.12
N PHE A 440 15.47 1.57 -13.01
CA PHE A 440 16.91 1.73 -12.86
C PHE A 440 17.25 2.50 -11.59
N LEU A 441 16.66 3.67 -11.37
CA LEU A 441 16.89 4.47 -10.16
C LEU A 441 16.44 3.72 -8.89
N ALA A 442 15.29 3.05 -8.94
CA ALA A 442 14.82 2.23 -7.82
C ALA A 442 15.75 1.04 -7.53
N PHE A 443 16.40 0.45 -8.53
CA PHE A 443 17.37 -0.63 -8.34
C PHE A 443 18.62 -0.14 -7.60
N PHE A 444 19.15 1.04 -7.95
CA PHE A 444 20.26 1.64 -7.19
C PHE A 444 19.89 1.88 -5.73
N LEU A 445 18.67 2.37 -5.48
CA LEU A 445 18.16 2.54 -4.12
C LEU A 445 18.02 1.20 -3.39
N CYS A 446 17.57 0.15 -4.07
CA CYS A 446 17.42 -1.19 -3.51
C CYS A 446 18.73 -1.72 -2.91
N MET A 447 19.88 -1.34 -3.49
CA MET A 447 21.20 -1.73 -3.00
C MET A 447 21.54 -1.14 -1.62
N ALA A 448 20.86 -0.08 -1.17
CA ALA A 448 21.03 0.48 0.17
C ALA A 448 20.38 -0.40 1.28
N GLY A 449 19.53 -1.36 0.90
CA GLY A 449 18.86 -2.30 1.80
C GLY A 449 17.64 -1.72 2.53
N TYR A 450 16.63 -2.56 2.77
CA TYR A 450 15.32 -2.11 3.24
C TYR A 450 15.36 -1.35 4.59
N MET A 451 16.24 -1.74 5.52
CA MET A 451 16.32 -1.13 6.86
C MET A 451 16.68 0.37 6.82
N ASN A 452 17.42 0.78 5.78
CA ASN A 452 17.82 2.16 5.57
C ASN A 452 16.74 2.95 4.83
N ILE A 453 15.88 2.29 4.06
CA ILE A 453 14.86 2.92 3.22
C ILE A 453 13.53 3.05 3.99
N TRP A 454 13.22 2.10 4.88
CA TRP A 454 11.92 2.03 5.55
C TRP A 454 11.53 3.30 6.33
N PRO A 455 12.43 3.94 7.11
CA PRO A 455 12.07 5.17 7.80
C PRO A 455 11.72 6.32 6.85
N LEU A 456 12.45 6.45 5.72
CA LEU A 456 12.14 7.44 4.68
C LEU A 456 10.80 7.13 4.02
N PHE A 457 10.55 5.86 3.73
CA PHE A 457 9.29 5.40 3.16
C PHE A 457 8.11 5.82 4.03
N GLY A 458 8.18 5.57 5.36
CA GLY A 458 7.12 5.95 6.29
C GLY A 458 6.84 7.45 6.29
N ALA A 459 7.90 8.28 6.42
CA ALA A 459 7.76 9.73 6.41
C ALA A 459 7.24 10.27 5.07
N ALA A 460 7.75 9.76 3.94
CA ALA A 460 7.31 10.14 2.61
C ALA A 460 5.83 9.75 2.38
N ASN A 461 5.44 8.53 2.75
CA ASN A 461 4.06 8.09 2.59
C ASN A 461 3.08 8.96 3.40
N GLN A 462 3.46 9.41 4.60
CA GLN A 462 2.62 10.32 5.38
C GLN A 462 2.57 11.73 4.82
N LEU A 463 3.68 12.21 4.24
CA LEU A 463 3.65 13.46 3.49
C LEU A 463 2.66 13.36 2.34
N LEU A 464 2.77 12.33 1.51
CA LEU A 464 1.83 12.08 0.40
C LEU A 464 0.38 12.11 0.88
N SER A 465 0.11 11.43 2.00
CA SER A 465 -1.20 11.39 2.63
C SER A 465 -1.71 12.78 3.00
N ALA A 466 -0.86 13.60 3.63
CA ALA A 466 -1.22 14.97 3.99
C ALA A 466 -1.52 15.82 2.76
N LEU A 467 -0.71 15.71 1.69
CA LEU A 467 -0.95 16.45 0.44
C LEU A 467 -2.29 16.05 -0.19
N VAL A 468 -2.55 14.75 -0.26
CA VAL A 468 -3.81 14.20 -0.78
C VAL A 468 -5.00 14.69 0.05
N LEU A 469 -4.93 14.62 1.38
CA LEU A 469 -6.00 15.10 2.26
C LEU A 469 -6.31 16.59 2.03
N ILE A 470 -5.27 17.42 1.84
CA ILE A 470 -5.47 18.83 1.49
C ILE A 470 -6.19 18.95 0.13
N SER A 471 -5.74 18.22 -0.89
CA SER A 471 -6.34 18.27 -2.22
C SER A 471 -7.80 17.79 -2.22
N LEU A 472 -8.11 16.74 -1.46
CA LEU A 472 -9.47 16.23 -1.29
C LEU A 472 -10.34 17.21 -0.50
N ALA A 473 -9.79 17.88 0.51
CA ALA A 473 -10.48 18.93 1.26
C ALA A 473 -10.80 20.14 0.37
N VAL A 474 -9.88 20.52 -0.52
CA VAL A 474 -10.13 21.54 -1.55
C VAL A 474 -11.25 21.06 -2.47
N PHE A 475 -11.15 19.86 -3.07
CA PHE A 475 -12.19 19.29 -3.94
C PHE A 475 -13.59 19.26 -3.30
N LEU A 476 -13.72 18.82 -2.05
CA LEU A 476 -15.02 18.80 -1.38
C LEU A 476 -15.56 20.23 -1.20
N ARG A 477 -14.70 21.19 -0.85
CA ARG A 477 -15.08 22.59 -0.71
C ARG A 477 -15.48 23.22 -2.05
N THR A 478 -14.69 23.02 -3.11
CA THR A 478 -14.97 23.59 -4.45
C THR A 478 -16.27 23.07 -5.05
N THR A 479 -16.60 21.81 -4.76
CA THR A 479 -17.82 21.17 -5.25
C THR A 479 -19.02 21.29 -4.32
N GLY A 480 -18.94 22.12 -3.27
CA GLY A 480 -20.05 22.38 -2.35
C GLY A 480 -20.41 21.20 -1.43
N ARG A 481 -19.53 20.22 -1.28
CA ARG A 481 -19.73 19.02 -0.46
C ARG A 481 -19.18 19.20 0.95
N LYS A 482 -19.78 18.50 1.93
CA LYS A 482 -19.28 18.52 3.32
C LYS A 482 -17.91 17.84 3.40
N GLY A 483 -16.90 18.58 3.87
CA GLY A 483 -15.51 18.12 3.97
C GLY A 483 -14.84 18.22 5.35
N TRP A 484 -15.59 18.61 6.39
CA TRP A 484 -15.03 18.87 7.73
C TRP A 484 -14.32 17.66 8.36
N MET A 485 -14.75 16.44 7.99
CA MET A 485 -14.14 15.18 8.43
C MET A 485 -12.69 15.02 8.01
N LEU A 486 -12.23 15.74 6.97
CA LEU A 486 -10.84 15.67 6.50
C LEU A 486 -9.91 16.61 7.27
N TYR A 487 -10.40 17.66 7.94
CA TYR A 487 -9.54 18.70 8.50
C TYR A 487 -8.69 18.24 9.68
N VAL A 488 -9.24 17.36 10.53
CA VAL A 488 -8.48 16.77 11.64
C VAL A 488 -7.43 15.79 11.09
N PRO A 489 -7.78 14.81 10.23
CA PRO A 489 -6.78 13.98 9.57
C PRO A 489 -5.67 14.75 8.87
N MET A 490 -6.05 15.74 8.07
CA MET A 490 -5.15 16.58 7.31
C MET A 490 -4.13 17.30 8.21
N THR A 491 -4.61 18.03 9.22
CA THR A 491 -3.75 18.82 10.11
C THR A 491 -2.86 17.90 10.95
N PHE A 492 -3.41 16.83 11.52
CA PHE A 492 -2.65 15.90 12.35
C PHE A 492 -1.54 15.21 11.56
N MET A 493 -1.85 14.69 10.37
CA MET A 493 -0.86 14.02 9.53
C MET A 493 0.22 14.97 9.03
N PHE A 494 -0.14 16.23 8.74
CA PHE A 494 0.85 17.24 8.40
C PHE A 494 1.84 17.49 9.55
N ILE A 495 1.35 17.68 10.79
CA ILE A 495 2.21 17.91 11.96
C ILE A 495 3.10 16.69 12.22
N VAL A 496 2.53 15.47 12.25
CA VAL A 496 3.27 14.20 12.42
C VAL A 496 4.43 14.12 11.42
N THR A 497 4.14 14.39 10.15
CA THR A 497 5.11 14.30 9.06
C THR A 497 6.21 15.35 9.20
N MET A 498 5.84 16.61 9.44
CA MET A 498 6.83 17.69 9.57
C MET A 498 7.75 17.46 10.76
N THR A 499 7.23 17.02 11.90
CA THR A 499 8.06 16.66 13.05
C THR A 499 9.01 15.50 12.71
N ALA A 500 8.53 14.46 12.01
CA ALA A 500 9.37 13.32 11.64
C ALA A 500 10.50 13.70 10.68
N LEU A 501 10.22 14.56 9.69
CA LEU A 501 11.22 15.04 8.74
C LEU A 501 12.28 15.92 9.44
N VAL A 502 11.87 16.80 10.36
CA VAL A 502 12.81 17.58 11.17
C VAL A 502 13.71 16.68 12.00
N MET A 503 13.16 15.64 12.65
CA MET A 503 13.96 14.64 13.38
C MET A 503 14.93 13.88 12.47
N SER A 504 14.50 13.53 11.26
CA SER A 504 15.35 12.85 10.27
C SER A 504 16.53 13.73 9.85
N VAL A 505 16.29 15.01 9.59
CA VAL A 505 17.35 15.97 9.23
C VAL A 505 18.30 16.20 10.39
N ALA A 506 17.78 16.41 11.60
CA ALA A 506 18.61 16.54 12.81
C ALA A 506 19.49 15.31 13.05
N GLY A 507 18.93 14.10 12.87
CA GLY A 507 19.69 12.85 12.96
C GLY A 507 20.79 12.73 11.90
N GLY A 508 20.52 13.14 10.66
CA GLY A 508 21.52 13.18 9.59
C GLY A 508 22.67 14.14 9.90
N ILE A 509 22.36 15.34 10.40
CA ILE A 509 23.37 16.33 10.82
C ILE A 509 24.19 15.81 12.01
N ALA A 510 23.56 15.16 12.98
CA ALA A 510 24.26 14.59 14.14
C ALA A 510 25.26 13.49 13.71
N LYS A 511 24.90 12.63 12.75
CA LYS A 511 25.84 11.63 12.19
C LYS A 511 27.02 12.28 11.46
N LEU A 512 26.76 13.38 10.73
CA LEU A 512 27.78 14.18 10.05
C LEU A 512 28.79 14.74 11.07
N GLN A 513 28.30 15.29 12.18
CA GLN A 513 29.14 15.81 13.26
C GLN A 513 29.90 14.71 14.00
N ALA A 514 29.31 13.52 14.15
CA ALA A 514 29.92 12.38 14.82
C ALA A 514 30.90 11.58 13.93
N GLY A 515 31.12 11.97 12.68
CA GLY A 515 32.01 11.26 11.74
C GLY A 515 31.52 9.87 11.31
N SER A 516 30.26 9.50 11.61
CA SER A 516 29.64 8.21 11.27
C SER A 516 28.74 8.28 10.03
N PHE A 517 28.82 9.40 9.30
CA PHE A 517 27.99 9.68 8.14
C PHE A 517 28.45 8.88 6.92
N VAL A 518 27.54 8.08 6.37
CA VAL A 518 27.76 7.32 5.13
C VAL A 518 27.17 8.13 3.97
N PRO A 519 27.99 8.74 3.08
CA PRO A 519 27.49 9.69 2.07
C PRO A 519 26.39 9.12 1.16
N MET A 520 26.51 7.85 0.78
CA MET A 520 25.53 7.20 -0.11
C MET A 520 24.18 6.96 0.57
N ILE A 521 24.16 6.70 1.88
CA ILE A 521 22.94 6.33 2.61
C ILE A 521 22.38 7.55 3.34
N ASP A 522 23.17 8.15 4.24
CA ASP A 522 22.76 9.29 5.05
C ASP A 522 22.66 10.57 4.21
N GLY A 523 23.50 10.72 3.17
CA GLY A 523 23.42 11.86 2.25
C GLY A 523 22.17 11.84 1.38
N LEU A 524 21.84 10.68 0.82
CA LEU A 524 20.59 10.51 0.08
C LEU A 524 19.37 10.74 1.00
N GLN A 525 19.38 10.18 2.21
CA GLN A 525 18.32 10.40 3.20
C GLN A 525 18.14 11.88 3.52
N LEU A 526 19.23 12.61 3.72
CA LEU A 526 19.21 14.04 4.02
C LEU A 526 18.67 14.86 2.84
N ILE A 527 19.14 14.59 1.61
CA ILE A 527 18.67 15.26 0.39
C ILE A 527 17.18 15.04 0.21
N LEU A 528 16.71 13.80 0.34
CA LEU A 528 15.29 13.49 0.23
C LEU A 528 14.50 14.19 1.34
N ALA A 529 14.90 14.08 2.61
CA ALA A 529 14.20 14.72 3.71
C ALA A 529 14.07 16.25 3.53
N LEU A 530 15.14 16.93 3.07
CA LEU A 530 15.11 18.36 2.76
C LEU A 530 14.16 18.66 1.60
N ALA A 531 14.24 17.91 0.50
CA ALA A 531 13.34 18.07 -0.64
C ALA A 531 11.87 17.89 -0.23
N LEU A 532 11.59 16.89 0.62
CA LEU A 532 10.27 16.61 1.16
C LEU A 532 9.75 17.75 2.05
N MET A 533 10.59 18.32 2.92
CA MET A 533 10.19 19.47 3.73
C MET A 533 9.92 20.71 2.88
N THR A 534 10.77 21.01 1.90
CA THR A 534 10.55 22.14 0.98
C THR A 534 9.22 21.98 0.25
N LEU A 535 8.95 20.78 -0.26
CA LEU A 535 7.71 20.47 -0.93
C LEU A 535 6.49 20.65 -0.01
N ALA A 536 6.55 20.12 1.21
CA ALA A 536 5.48 20.23 2.19
C ALA A 536 5.10 21.69 2.45
N VAL A 537 6.11 22.56 2.61
CA VAL A 537 5.93 24.01 2.79
C VAL A 537 5.32 24.66 1.55
N LEU A 538 5.82 24.32 0.35
CA LEU A 538 5.28 24.86 -0.90
C LEU A 538 3.82 24.48 -1.10
N VAL A 539 3.45 23.24 -0.76
CA VAL A 539 2.08 22.76 -0.89
C VAL A 539 1.16 23.41 0.13
N VAL A 540 1.56 23.57 1.39
CA VAL A 540 0.76 24.33 2.36
C VAL A 540 0.58 25.78 1.91
N LYS A 541 1.62 26.41 1.39
CA LYS A 541 1.54 27.79 0.89
C LYS A 541 0.58 27.93 -0.31
N HIS A 542 0.58 26.96 -1.23
CA HIS A 542 -0.27 27.02 -2.42
C HIS A 542 -1.68 26.47 -2.16
N CYS A 543 -1.80 25.23 -1.69
CA CYS A 543 -3.11 24.59 -1.45
C CYS A 543 -3.83 25.15 -0.23
N GLY A 544 -3.11 25.47 0.85
CA GLY A 544 -3.70 26.04 2.06
C GLY A 544 -4.25 27.45 1.80
N LYS A 545 -3.59 28.22 0.93
CA LYS A 545 -4.12 29.50 0.47
C LYS A 545 -5.44 29.32 -0.29
N GLU A 546 -5.54 28.37 -1.21
CA GLU A 546 -6.80 28.08 -1.93
C GLU A 546 -7.90 27.56 -1.01
N LEU A 547 -7.54 26.73 -0.03
CA LEU A 547 -8.48 26.27 0.98
C LEU A 547 -9.04 27.45 1.80
N ILE A 548 -8.25 28.47 2.12
CA ILE A 548 -8.70 29.62 2.93
C ILE A 548 -9.38 30.70 2.07
N SER A 549 -8.85 30.99 0.88
CA SER A 549 -9.27 32.10 0.02
C SER A 549 -10.66 31.93 -0.58
N GLY A 550 -11.16 30.69 -0.67
CA GLY A 550 -12.49 30.40 -1.21
C GLY A 550 -12.67 30.75 -2.69
N LYS A 551 -11.57 31.05 -3.41
CA LYS A 551 -11.57 31.47 -4.82
C LYS A 551 -11.47 30.34 -5.82
N ALA A 552 -11.65 29.09 -5.39
CA ALA A 552 -11.69 27.99 -6.32
C ALA A 552 -13.02 28.02 -7.08
N GLU A 553 -13.04 28.79 -8.16
CA GLU A 553 -14.10 28.78 -9.17
C GLU A 553 -14.29 27.34 -9.65
N MET A 554 -15.54 26.89 -9.78
CA MET A 554 -15.80 25.62 -10.45
C MET A 554 -15.18 25.69 -11.84
N PRO A 555 -14.38 24.71 -12.26
CA PRO A 555 -14.03 24.57 -13.67
C PRO A 555 -15.35 24.58 -14.44
N GLN A 556 -15.50 25.54 -15.37
CA GLN A 556 -16.72 25.58 -16.17
C GLN A 556 -16.85 24.24 -16.89
N PRO A 557 -18.04 23.61 -16.88
CA PRO A 557 -18.26 22.43 -17.69
C PRO A 557 -18.05 22.86 -19.16
N GLU A 558 -17.07 22.27 -19.83
CA GLU A 558 -16.96 22.41 -21.27
C GLU A 558 -18.20 21.74 -21.89
N GLU A 559 -18.94 22.50 -22.69
CA GLU A 559 -20.13 22.05 -23.45
C GLU A 559 -19.79 21.01 -24.51
#